data_AF-A0A0E3M5B1-F1
#
_entry.id   AF-A0A0E3M5B1-F1
#
_cell.length_a   1.000
_cell.length_b   1.000
_cell.length_c   1.000
_cell.angle_alpha   90.00
_cell.angle_beta   90.00
_cell.angle_gamma   90.00
#
_symmetry.space_group_name_H-M   'P 1'
#
loop_
_entity.id
_entity.type
_entity.pdbx_description
1 polymer ?
#
loop_
_entity_poly.entity_id
_entity_poly.type
_entity_poly.pdbx_seq_one_letter_code
_entity_poly.pdbx_strand_id
1 'polypeptide(L)'
;MAIFLHILANNIVPVFILIAFGYMISKKFDLNVFTLSKLNFYLFIPGFIFYNLYCTNLSAEMFKILFFCILYLVFNDITARIIAKTRKYDIGQTSAFKNSIMFNNTGNIGVSLITLIFGSAPFVVNGKTPYLNEALTVQIMILVFTNVTMYTIGFYNAGK
;
A
#
# COMPACT_ATOMS: atom_id res chain seq x y z
N MET A 1 -19.64 -7.69 14.42
CA MET A 1 -19.73 -6.21 14.62
C MET A 1 -18.49 -5.62 15.29
N ALA A 2 -17.96 -6.20 16.37
CA ALA A 2 -16.78 -5.68 17.09
C ALA A 2 -15.53 -5.48 16.22
N ILE A 3 -15.20 -6.45 15.35
CA ILE A 3 -14.03 -6.36 14.43
C ILE A 3 -14.17 -5.20 13.44
N PHE A 4 -15.38 -5.00 12.89
CA PHE A 4 -15.65 -3.90 11.96
C PHE A 4 -15.44 -2.54 12.63
N LEU A 5 -15.98 -2.35 13.83
CA LEU A 5 -15.80 -1.11 14.61
C LEU A 5 -14.33 -0.90 14.99
N HIS A 6 -13.61 -1.97 15.31
CA HIS A 6 -12.19 -1.89 15.62
C HIS A 6 -11.36 -1.45 14.41
N ILE A 7 -11.60 -2.01 13.21
CA ILE A 7 -10.91 -1.60 11.98
C ILE A 7 -11.22 -0.13 11.67
N LEU A 8 -12.48 0.28 11.82
CA LEU A 8 -12.90 1.63 11.54
C LEU A 8 -12.21 2.63 12.49
N ALA A 9 -12.22 2.34 13.80
CA ALA A 9 -11.66 3.23 14.81
C ALA A 9 -10.12 3.28 14.82
N ASN A 10 -9.43 2.16 14.57
CA ASN A 10 -7.97 2.07 14.74
C ASN A 10 -7.19 2.18 13.42
N ASN A 11 -7.83 1.96 12.27
CA ASN A 11 -7.15 2.02 10.96
C ASN A 11 -7.70 3.17 10.10
N ILE A 12 -9.02 3.25 9.94
CA ILE A 12 -9.64 4.20 9.02
C ILE A 12 -9.62 5.60 9.61
N VAL A 13 -10.17 5.80 10.81
CA VAL A 13 -10.27 7.11 11.46
C VAL A 13 -8.92 7.82 11.59
N PRO A 14 -7.82 7.18 12.04
CA PRO A 14 -6.52 7.84 12.13
C PRO A 14 -5.98 8.35 10.79
N VAL A 15 -6.18 7.59 9.70
CA VAL A 15 -5.79 8.04 8.35
C VAL A 15 -6.60 9.28 7.94
N PHE A 16 -7.91 9.30 8.20
CA PHE A 16 -8.74 10.47 7.92
C PHE A 16 -8.36 11.69 8.78
N ILE A 17 -7.96 11.48 10.03
CA ILE A 17 -7.45 12.56 10.90
C ILE A 17 -6.17 13.16 10.31
N LEU A 18 -5.23 12.32 9.85
CA LEU A 18 -4.00 12.78 9.19
C LEU A 18 -4.31 13.58 7.90
N ILE A 19 -5.27 13.10 7.09
CA ILE A 19 -5.73 13.83 5.89
C ILE A 19 -6.34 15.18 6.29
N ALA A 20 -7.17 15.23 7.34
CA ALA A 20 -7.79 16.46 7.82
C ALA A 20 -6.74 17.47 8.31
N PHE A 21 -5.71 17.02 9.04
CA PHE A 21 -4.59 17.88 9.43
C PHE A 21 -3.83 18.40 8.21
N GLY A 22 -3.52 17.54 7.23
CA GLY A 22 -2.89 17.96 5.98
C GLY A 22 -3.69 19.04 5.26
N TYR A 23 -5.01 18.87 5.18
CA TYR A 23 -5.92 19.86 4.60
C TYR A 23 -5.93 21.18 5.38
N MET A 24 -6.04 21.13 6.71
CA MET A 24 -6.03 22.32 7.57
C MET A 24 -4.72 23.10 7.45
N ILE A 25 -3.59 22.41 7.43
CA ILE A 25 -2.26 23.02 7.25
C ILE A 25 -2.16 23.63 5.85
N SER A 26 -2.60 22.92 4.80
CA SER A 26 -2.59 23.44 3.42
C SER A 26 -3.49 24.66 3.23
N LYS A 27 -4.53 24.83 4.06
CA LYS A 27 -5.39 26.03 4.04
C LYS A 27 -4.75 27.20 4.79
N LYS A 28 -3.94 26.92 5.82
CA LYS A 28 -3.28 27.94 6.66
C LYS A 28 -1.94 28.41 6.08
N PHE A 29 -1.23 27.53 5.38
CA PHE A 29 0.09 27.77 4.80
C PHE A 29 0.07 27.42 3.31
N ASP A 30 0.70 28.25 2.48
CA ASP A 30 0.91 27.97 1.05
C ASP A 30 1.97 26.87 0.87
N LEU A 31 1.56 25.64 1.15
CA LEU A 31 2.40 24.47 0.97
C LEU A 31 2.58 24.18 -0.52
N ASN A 32 3.83 24.25 -0.98
CA ASN A 32 4.16 23.81 -2.32
C ASN A 32 4.16 22.26 -2.38
N VAL A 33 3.08 21.71 -2.93
CA VAL A 33 2.89 20.26 -3.09
C VAL A 33 4.02 19.64 -3.93
N PHE A 34 4.56 20.35 -4.92
CA PHE A 34 5.67 19.83 -5.74
C PHE A 34 6.95 19.63 -4.93
N THR A 35 7.26 20.51 -4.00
CA THR A 35 8.42 20.36 -3.11
C THR A 35 8.24 19.12 -2.22
N LEU A 36 7.05 18.95 -1.65
CA LEU A 36 6.72 17.81 -0.80
C LEU A 36 6.79 16.50 -1.60
N SER A 37 6.25 16.48 -2.82
CA SER A 37 6.38 15.37 -3.74
C SER A 37 7.84 15.03 -4.02
N LYS A 38 8.69 16.01 -4.39
CA LYS A 38 10.12 15.76 -4.63
C LYS A 38 10.82 15.15 -3.42
N LEU A 39 10.59 15.67 -2.22
CA LEU A 39 11.15 15.08 -0.99
C LEU A 39 10.66 13.64 -0.81
N ASN A 40 9.38 13.38 -1.04
CA ASN A 40 8.84 12.02 -0.98
C ASN A 40 9.54 11.08 -1.97
N PHE A 41 9.61 11.46 -3.24
CA PHE A 41 10.19 10.63 -4.30
C PHE A 41 11.70 10.41 -4.15
N TYR A 42 12.47 11.44 -3.82
CA TYR A 42 13.94 11.37 -3.85
C TYR A 42 14.57 11.00 -2.50
N LEU A 43 13.87 11.23 -1.39
CA LEU A 43 14.42 10.99 -0.05
C LEU A 43 13.62 9.96 0.73
N PHE A 44 12.34 10.22 0.99
CA PHE A 44 11.56 9.39 1.92
C PHE A 44 11.28 7.99 1.36
N ILE A 45 10.87 7.87 0.10
CA ILE A 45 10.56 6.57 -0.51
C ILE A 45 11.81 5.69 -0.66
N PRO A 46 12.94 6.17 -1.20
CA PRO A 46 14.16 5.36 -1.28
C PRO A 46 14.67 4.95 0.11
N GLY A 47 14.67 5.87 1.07
CA GLY A 47 15.07 5.58 2.45
C GLY A 47 14.15 4.55 3.11
N PHE A 48 12.85 4.66 2.90
CA PHE A 48 11.86 3.71 3.42
C PHE A 48 12.05 2.32 2.81
N ILE A 49 12.20 2.21 1.49
CA ILE A 49 12.45 0.93 0.81
C ILE A 49 13.75 0.30 1.31
N PHE A 50 14.84 1.08 1.40
CA PHE A 50 16.13 0.60 1.89
C PHE A 50 16.04 0.07 3.32
N TYR A 51 15.46 0.85 4.24
CA TYR A 51 15.29 0.45 5.63
C TYR A 51 14.50 -0.85 5.76
N ASN A 52 13.38 -0.96 5.04
CA ASN A 52 12.55 -2.16 5.08
C ASN A 52 13.27 -3.38 4.50
N LEU A 53 14.01 -3.24 3.39
CA LEU A 53 14.81 -4.33 2.84
C LEU A 53 15.96 -4.73 3.78
N TYR A 54 16.56 -3.78 4.48
CA TYR A 54 17.66 -4.03 5.40
C TYR A 54 17.20 -4.77 6.68
N CYS A 55 16.08 -4.36 7.27
CA CYS A 55 15.56 -4.97 8.49
C CYS A 55 14.83 -6.30 8.25
N THR A 56 14.49 -6.62 7.01
CA THR A 56 13.75 -7.83 6.66
C THR A 56 14.69 -9.00 6.40
N ASN A 57 14.49 -10.10 7.12
CA ASN A 57 15.22 -11.34 6.85
C ASN A 57 14.72 -11.97 5.54
N LEU A 58 15.50 -11.82 4.47
CA LEU A 58 15.16 -12.38 3.17
C LEU A 58 15.38 -13.89 3.15
N SER A 59 14.30 -14.67 3.26
CA SER A 59 14.32 -16.13 3.09
C SER A 59 14.01 -16.54 1.64
N ALA A 60 14.39 -17.76 1.25
CA ALA A 60 14.05 -18.29 -0.07
C ALA A 60 12.53 -18.37 -0.32
N GLU A 61 11.72 -18.44 0.74
CA GLU A 61 10.26 -18.43 0.62
C GLU A 61 9.71 -17.10 0.12
N MET A 62 10.47 -16.01 0.29
CA MET A 62 10.06 -14.70 -0.19
C MET A 62 10.00 -14.57 -1.71
N PHE A 63 10.73 -15.43 -2.45
CA PHE A 63 10.59 -15.48 -3.89
C PHE A 63 9.17 -15.91 -4.32
N LYS A 64 8.50 -16.76 -3.52
CA LYS A 64 7.09 -17.13 -3.77
C LYS A 64 6.17 -15.92 -3.62
N ILE A 65 6.43 -15.07 -2.62
CA ILE A 65 5.68 -13.83 -2.37
C ILE A 65 5.89 -12.85 -3.52
N LEU A 66 7.14 -12.66 -3.96
CA LEU A 66 7.46 -11.79 -5.08
C LEU A 66 6.75 -12.25 -6.36
N PHE A 67 6.78 -13.56 -6.64
CA PHE A 67 6.08 -14.15 -7.78
C PHE A 67 4.57 -13.90 -7.70
N PHE A 68 3.97 -14.11 -6.53
CA PHE A 68 2.56 -13.79 -6.29
C PHE A 68 2.27 -12.30 -6.55
N CYS A 69 3.11 -11.39 -6.08
CA CYS A 69 2.92 -9.95 -6.29
C CYS A 69 2.95 -9.56 -7.77
N ILE A 70 3.84 -10.17 -8.56
CA ILE A 70 3.89 -9.98 -10.02
C ILE A 70 2.59 -10.46 -10.67
N LEU A 71 2.14 -11.67 -10.32
CA LEU A 71 0.88 -12.21 -10.83
C LEU A 71 -0.31 -11.33 -10.46
N TYR A 72 -0.38 -10.89 -9.20
CA TYR A 72 -1.42 -9.99 -8.71
C TYR A 72 -1.44 -8.67 -9.49
N LEU A 73 -0.27 -8.07 -9.74
CA LEU A 73 -0.16 -6.83 -10.49
C LEU A 73 -0.63 -6.99 -11.94
N VAL A 74 -0.17 -8.06 -12.62
CA VAL A 74 -0.55 -8.37 -14.01
C VAL A 74 -2.05 -8.66 -14.12
N PHE A 75 -2.59 -9.45 -13.20
CA PHE A 75 -4.00 -9.78 -13.15
C PHE A 75 -4.87 -8.52 -12.99
N ASN A 76 -4.46 -7.59 -12.12
CA ASN A 76 -5.14 -6.31 -11.95
C ASN A 76 -5.03 -5.40 -13.17
N ASP A 77 -3.87 -5.33 -13.84
CA ASP A 77 -3.69 -4.58 -15.08
C ASP A 77 -4.62 -5.09 -16.19
N ILE A 78 -4.73 -6.42 -16.35
CA ILE A 78 -5.61 -7.06 -17.33
C ILE A 78 -7.08 -6.76 -17.00
N THR A 79 -7.49 -7.00 -15.76
CA THR A 79 -8.86 -6.73 -15.29
C THR A 79 -9.25 -5.27 -15.51
N ALA A 80 -8.36 -4.33 -15.16
CA ALA A 80 -8.58 -2.91 -15.35
C ALA A 80 -8.76 -2.54 -16.83
N ARG A 81 -7.98 -3.12 -17.75
CA ARG A 81 -8.13 -2.90 -19.19
C ARG A 81 -9.43 -3.46 -19.74
N ILE A 82 -9.84 -4.66 -19.30
CA ILE A 82 -11.11 -5.26 -19.71
C ILE A 82 -12.27 -4.36 -19.29
N ILE A 83 -12.28 -3.91 -18.04
CA ILE A 83 -13.32 -3.02 -17.53
C ILE A 83 -13.29 -1.66 -18.26
N ALA A 84 -12.11 -1.06 -18.43
CA ALA A 84 -11.97 0.21 -19.15
C ALA A 84 -12.50 0.11 -20.59
N LYS A 85 -12.20 -0.99 -21.29
CA LYS A 85 -12.70 -1.25 -22.65
C LYS A 85 -14.22 -1.42 -22.67
N THR A 86 -14.80 -2.19 -21.75
CA THR A 86 -16.26 -2.39 -21.68
C THR A 86 -17.01 -1.11 -21.32
N ARG A 87 -16.40 -0.24 -20.50
CA ARG A 87 -16.94 1.07 -20.13
C ARG A 87 -16.59 2.20 -21.11
N LYS A 88 -15.80 1.91 -22.16
CA LYS A 88 -15.35 2.89 -23.18
C LYS A 88 -14.62 4.10 -22.58
N TYR A 89 -13.75 3.85 -21.59
CA TYR A 89 -12.93 4.91 -21.00
C TYR A 89 -11.93 5.47 -22.02
N ASP A 90 -11.66 6.78 -21.93
CA ASP A 90 -10.56 7.40 -22.64
C ASP A 90 -9.19 6.97 -22.06
N ILE A 91 -8.09 7.46 -22.66
CA ILE A 91 -6.73 7.07 -22.28
C ILE A 91 -6.43 7.50 -20.84
N GLY A 92 -6.77 8.73 -20.45
CA GLY A 92 -6.51 9.26 -19.11
C GLY A 92 -7.35 8.53 -18.06
N GLN A 93 -8.63 8.31 -18.35
CA GLN A 93 -9.53 7.52 -17.49
C GLN A 93 -9.04 6.09 -17.32
N THR A 94 -8.59 5.44 -18.40
CA THR A 94 -8.03 4.08 -18.36
C THR A 94 -6.77 4.06 -17.49
N SER A 95 -5.85 4.99 -17.70
CA SER A 95 -4.62 5.09 -16.92
C SER A 95 -4.88 5.32 -15.43
N ALA A 96 -5.79 6.23 -15.09
CA ALA A 96 -6.19 6.49 -13.71
C ALA A 96 -6.85 5.27 -13.07
N PHE A 97 -7.74 4.58 -13.79
CA PHE A 97 -8.43 3.39 -13.32
C PHE A 97 -7.48 2.19 -13.12
N LYS A 98 -6.51 2.01 -14.01
CA LYS A 98 -5.46 1.01 -13.84
C LYS A 98 -4.68 1.25 -12.56
N ASN A 99 -4.24 2.49 -12.32
CA ASN A 99 -3.48 2.82 -11.12
C ASN A 99 -4.29 2.57 -9.84
N SER A 100 -5.58 2.88 -9.82
CA SER A 100 -6.40 2.69 -8.62
C SER A 100 -6.61 1.21 -8.26
N ILE A 101 -6.64 0.32 -9.25
CA ILE A 101 -6.78 -1.13 -9.02
C ILE A 101 -5.44 -1.79 -8.74
N MET A 102 -4.39 -1.40 -9.46
CA MET A 102 -3.06 -2.01 -9.34
C MET A 102 -2.35 -1.65 -8.03
N PHE A 103 -2.59 -0.45 -7.51
CA PHE A 103 -1.88 0.08 -6.34
C PHE A 103 -2.86 0.46 -5.24
N ASN A 104 -3.09 -0.47 -4.33
CA ASN A 104 -3.87 -0.25 -3.11
C ASN A 104 -2.97 0.26 -1.96
N ASN A 105 -3.58 0.77 -0.89
CA ASN A 105 -2.86 1.21 0.31
C ASN A 105 -2.42 0.01 1.16
N THR A 106 -1.50 -0.80 0.62
CA THR A 106 -0.93 -1.97 1.30
C THR A 106 -0.13 -1.56 2.53
N GLY A 107 0.46 -0.37 2.55
CA GLY A 107 1.18 0.15 3.71
C GLY A 107 0.25 0.37 4.90
N ASN A 108 -0.51 1.47 4.89
CA ASN A 108 -1.27 1.88 6.06
C ASN A 108 -2.44 0.92 6.36
N ILE A 109 -3.19 0.49 5.35
CA ILE A 109 -4.35 -0.40 5.58
C ILE A 109 -3.88 -1.85 5.74
N GLY A 110 -2.96 -2.32 4.90
CA GLY A 110 -2.51 -3.71 4.93
C GLY A 110 -1.73 -4.08 6.19
N VAL A 111 -0.73 -3.28 6.59
CA VAL A 111 0.05 -3.54 7.82
C VAL A 111 -0.84 -3.52 9.05
N SER A 112 -1.73 -2.55 9.16
CA SER A 112 -2.59 -2.42 10.33
C SER A 112 -3.64 -3.52 10.41
N LEU A 113 -4.16 -3.99 9.26
CA LEU A 113 -5.05 -5.15 9.21
C LEU A 113 -4.31 -6.45 9.58
N ILE A 114 -3.09 -6.65 9.11
CA ILE A 114 -2.26 -7.81 9.47
C ILE A 114 -1.96 -7.82 10.97
N THR A 115 -1.58 -6.66 11.51
CA THR A 115 -1.30 -6.50 12.94
C THR A 115 -2.54 -6.81 13.78
N LEU A 116 -3.71 -6.35 13.34
CA LEU A 116 -4.97 -6.64 14.00
C LEU A 116 -5.30 -8.14 13.98
N ILE A 117 -5.22 -8.78 12.81
CA ILE A 117 -5.61 -10.19 12.65
C ILE A 117 -4.64 -11.09 13.41
N PHE A 118 -3.34 -10.99 13.15
CA PHE A 118 -2.34 -11.89 13.70
C PHE A 118 -1.88 -11.52 15.12
N GLY A 119 -2.21 -10.31 15.58
CA GLY A 119 -2.05 -9.87 16.97
C GLY A 119 -3.24 -10.20 17.87
N SER A 120 -4.35 -10.71 17.32
CA SER A 120 -5.59 -10.99 18.05
C SER A 120 -6.03 -12.45 17.94
N ALA A 121 -6.95 -12.87 18.82
CA ALA A 121 -7.60 -14.18 18.69
C ALA A 121 -8.33 -14.29 17.33
N PRO A 122 -8.33 -15.47 16.66
CA PRO A 122 -7.86 -16.78 17.14
C PRO A 122 -6.36 -17.06 16.87
N PHE A 123 -5.61 -16.10 16.33
CA PHE A 123 -4.20 -16.30 15.94
C PHE A 123 -3.22 -16.18 17.11
N VAL A 124 -3.71 -15.75 18.27
CA VAL A 124 -2.98 -15.80 19.54
C VAL A 124 -3.03 -17.21 20.11
N VAL A 125 -1.87 -17.84 20.28
CA VAL A 125 -1.72 -19.20 20.82
C VAL A 125 -0.96 -19.13 22.14
N ASN A 126 -1.56 -19.62 23.22
CA ASN A 126 -0.97 -19.60 24.57
C ASN A 126 -0.50 -18.19 25.01
N GLY A 127 -1.25 -17.15 24.67
CA GLY A 127 -0.93 -15.76 25.00
C GLY A 127 0.23 -15.16 24.18
N LYS A 128 0.72 -15.86 23.14
CA LYS A 128 1.76 -15.37 22.22
C LYS A 128 1.17 -15.16 20.83
N THR A 129 1.84 -14.35 20.00
CA THR A 129 1.46 -14.03 18.61
C THR A 129 2.42 -14.70 17.61
N PRO A 130 2.39 -16.05 17.47
CA PRO A 130 3.42 -16.78 16.74
C PRO A 130 3.41 -16.56 15.22
N TYR A 131 2.38 -15.93 14.66
CA TYR A 131 2.24 -15.69 13.22
C TYR A 131 2.43 -14.23 12.83
N LEU A 132 2.51 -13.34 13.82
CA LEU A 132 2.49 -11.89 13.58
C LEU A 132 3.77 -11.42 12.89
N ASN A 133 4.93 -11.92 13.32
CA ASN A 133 6.21 -11.52 12.73
C ASN A 133 6.34 -12.00 11.28
N GLU A 134 5.90 -13.22 11.00
CA GLU A 134 5.87 -13.79 9.66
C GLU A 134 4.92 -12.98 8.77
N ALA A 135 3.70 -12.69 9.23
CA ALA A 135 2.75 -11.92 8.45
C ALA A 135 3.22 -10.48 8.18
N LEU A 136 3.84 -9.83 9.16
CA LEU A 136 4.47 -8.50 8.97
C LEU A 136 5.62 -8.56 7.98
N THR A 137 6.44 -9.60 8.04
CA THR A 137 7.56 -9.84 7.12
C THR A 137 7.06 -10.00 5.67
N VAL A 138 5.99 -10.77 5.45
CA VAL A 138 5.32 -10.87 4.15
C VAL A 138 4.78 -9.52 3.70
N GLN A 139 4.15 -8.77 4.61
CA GLN A 139 3.57 -7.47 4.27
C GLN A 139 4.61 -6.44 3.88
N ILE A 140 5.76 -6.42 4.55
CA ILE A 140 6.86 -5.53 4.21
C ILE A 140 7.37 -5.84 2.80
N MET A 141 7.46 -7.11 2.40
CA MET A 141 7.83 -7.48 1.03
C MET A 141 6.80 -7.01 0.00
N ILE A 142 5.50 -7.21 0.28
CA ILE A 142 4.43 -6.69 -0.57
C ILE A 142 4.53 -5.17 -0.67
N LEU A 143 4.75 -4.47 0.44
CA LEU A 143 4.86 -3.03 0.51
C LEU A 143 6.04 -2.51 -0.32
N VAL A 144 7.22 -3.13 -0.21
CA VAL A 144 8.39 -2.78 -1.01
C VAL A 144 8.08 -2.99 -2.49
N PHE A 145 7.52 -4.15 -2.87
CA PHE A 145 7.17 -4.42 -4.26
C PHE A 145 6.14 -3.42 -4.81
N THR A 146 5.06 -3.16 -4.07
CA THR A 146 4.01 -2.22 -4.47
C THR A 146 4.58 -0.80 -4.58
N ASN A 147 5.43 -0.35 -3.65
CA ASN A 147 6.05 0.98 -3.75
C ASN A 147 6.96 1.07 -4.98
N VAL A 148 7.86 0.12 -5.21
CA VAL A 148 8.76 0.13 -6.38
C VAL A 148 7.95 0.15 -7.68
N THR A 149 6.91 -0.67 -7.79
CA THR A 149 6.07 -0.74 -9.00
C THR A 149 5.15 0.48 -9.16
N MET A 150 4.61 1.03 -8.08
CA MET A 150 3.83 2.27 -8.10
C MET A 150 4.66 3.46 -8.58
N TYR A 151 5.88 3.58 -8.08
CA TYR A 151 6.80 4.67 -8.44
C TYR A 151 7.49 4.49 -9.79
N THR A 152 7.26 3.38 -10.48
CA THR A 152 7.76 3.14 -11.84
C THR A 152 6.59 3.05 -12.83
N ILE A 153 5.83 1.96 -12.79
CA ILE A 153 4.70 1.68 -13.66
C ILE A 153 3.53 2.62 -13.37
N GLY A 154 3.22 2.84 -12.09
CA GLY A 154 2.13 3.74 -11.70
C GLY A 154 2.37 5.17 -12.16
N PHE A 155 3.59 5.66 -11.99
CA PHE A 155 3.98 6.97 -12.48
C PHE A 155 3.92 7.06 -14.01
N TYR A 156 4.42 6.03 -14.73
CA TYR A 156 4.32 5.96 -16.18
C TYR A 156 2.87 5.99 -16.68
N ASN A 157 1.95 5.30 -16.01
CA ASN A 157 0.53 5.37 -16.35
C ASN A 157 -0.03 6.78 -16.11
N ALA A 158 0.36 7.45 -15.01
CA ALA A 158 -0.14 8.78 -14.67
C ALA A 158 0.29 9.89 -15.64
N GLY A 159 1.36 9.67 -16.41
CA GLY A 159 1.86 10.60 -17.43
C GLY A 159 1.20 10.48 -18.81
N LYS A 160 0.17 9.63 -18.97
CA LYS A 160 -0.57 9.40 -20.22
C LYS A 160 -1.94 10.03 -20.19
#